data_AF-A0A524K4T8-F1
#
_entry.id   AF-A0A524K4T8-F1
#
_cell.length_a   1.000
_cell.length_b   1.000
_cell.length_c   1.000
_cell.angle_alpha   90.00
_cell.angle_beta   90.00
_cell.angle_gamma   90.00
#
_symmetry.space_group_name_H-M   'P 1'
#
loop_
_entity.id
_entity.type
_entity.pdbx_description
1 polymer ?
#
loop_
_entity_poly.entity_id
_entity_poly.type
_entity_poly.pdbx_seq_one_letter_code
_entity_poly.pdbx_strand_id
1 'polypeptide(L)'
;KKSFELNFRSEYGPGVLNYQVFPNRDFSVFNKLVLRSGSQDYNGAFFRDILGSELMEPSTTVEVQAYKSIILYINGRYWGIYDIREKVDEYFVATHFNVEKETANVVRADSSVSYGSMSGIYKIINYAGSHDMSLSSNYQYILDRLDINSYIDFWVAETYSTNNDIINTRYINSSVYDNGKYKMVFYDLDFAFYRYARNYYAFMIDPAGMSDLKVSTMLMRNLMKNATFRSTFVQRLKTNMEEIWNQANVSSKIEMLYEKMQPEMPRDHARWDIPTSDWEEEVDKLRNFVAVRTQYLMNQTKSFFNLSDAEFREIFGEFI
;
A
#
# COMPACT_ATOMS: atom_id res chain seq x y z
N LYS A 1 -1.95 -18.23 -13.02
CA LYS A 1 -2.75 -18.50 -11.80
C LYS A 1 -3.90 -17.48 -11.70
N LYS A 2 -5.08 -17.82 -11.13
CA LYS A 2 -6.23 -16.88 -11.02
C LYS A 2 -6.60 -16.63 -9.57
N SER A 3 -6.88 -15.38 -9.21
CA SER A 3 -7.46 -15.00 -7.90
C SER A 3 -8.96 -15.26 -7.86
N PHE A 4 -9.51 -15.42 -6.65
CA PHE A 4 -10.94 -15.61 -6.41
C PHE A 4 -11.45 -14.60 -5.39
N GLU A 5 -12.70 -14.18 -5.54
CA GLU A 5 -13.41 -13.43 -4.50
C GLU A 5 -14.44 -14.37 -3.85
N LEU A 6 -14.36 -14.50 -2.53
CA LEU A 6 -15.32 -15.24 -1.72
C LEU A 6 -16.41 -14.28 -1.27
N ASN A 7 -17.62 -14.46 -1.78
CA ASN A 7 -18.80 -13.69 -1.41
C ASN A 7 -19.74 -14.59 -0.59
N PHE A 8 -19.89 -14.31 0.70
CA PHE A 8 -20.83 -15.04 1.55
C PHE A 8 -22.24 -14.49 1.32
N ARG A 9 -23.17 -15.35 0.89
CA ARG A 9 -24.54 -14.93 0.51
C ARG A 9 -25.57 -15.81 1.17
N SER A 10 -26.63 -15.18 1.66
CA SER A 10 -27.73 -15.85 2.36
C SER A 10 -28.46 -16.91 1.50
N GLU A 11 -28.38 -16.80 0.17
CA GLU A 11 -28.95 -17.78 -0.76
C GLU A 11 -28.21 -19.13 -0.76
N TYR A 12 -26.96 -19.17 -0.30
CA TYR A 12 -26.10 -20.36 -0.29
C TYR A 12 -25.74 -20.85 1.12
N GLY A 13 -26.25 -20.20 2.17
CA GLY A 13 -25.90 -20.48 3.57
C GLY A 13 -25.90 -19.20 4.42
N PRO A 14 -25.10 -19.12 5.50
CA PRO A 14 -24.91 -17.86 6.22
C PRO A 14 -24.40 -16.74 5.29
N GLY A 15 -25.00 -15.54 5.39
CA GLY A 15 -24.61 -14.37 4.60
C GLY A 15 -23.30 -13.69 5.01
N VAL A 16 -22.64 -14.24 6.03
CA VAL A 16 -21.32 -13.82 6.54
C VAL A 16 -20.57 -15.05 7.02
N LEU A 17 -19.24 -14.96 7.03
CA LEU A 17 -18.38 -15.91 7.70
C LEU A 17 -18.10 -15.44 9.13
N ASN A 18 -18.51 -16.23 10.12
CA ASN A 18 -18.16 -16.04 11.53
C ASN A 18 -16.99 -16.97 11.88
N TYR A 19 -15.76 -16.50 11.67
CA TYR A 19 -14.54 -17.26 11.94
C TYR A 19 -13.33 -16.31 12.09
N GLN A 20 -12.43 -16.61 13.03
CA GLN A 20 -11.17 -15.86 13.20
C GLN A 20 -10.20 -16.19 12.05
N VAL A 21 -10.39 -15.58 10.88
CA VAL A 21 -9.54 -15.80 9.70
C VAL A 21 -8.12 -15.31 9.94
N PHE A 22 -8.00 -14.10 10.50
CA PHE A 22 -6.74 -13.39 10.73
C PHE A 22 -6.48 -13.28 12.23
N PRO A 23 -5.46 -13.96 12.79
CA PRO A 23 -5.20 -13.93 14.23
C PRO A 23 -4.85 -12.55 14.81
N ASN A 24 -4.39 -11.63 13.95
CA ASN A 24 -4.01 -10.25 14.28
C ASN A 24 -5.14 -9.23 14.07
N ARG A 25 -6.39 -9.68 13.95
CA ARG A 25 -7.57 -8.81 13.93
C ARG A 25 -8.42 -9.09 15.16
N ASP A 26 -9.00 -8.06 15.75
CA ASP A 26 -9.91 -8.16 16.90
C ASP A 26 -11.36 -8.48 16.49
N PHE A 27 -11.62 -8.57 15.18
CA PHE A 27 -12.88 -9.00 14.59
C PHE A 27 -12.76 -10.35 13.88
N SER A 28 -13.90 -11.03 13.74
CA SER A 28 -14.00 -12.40 13.21
C SER A 28 -15.20 -12.60 12.29
N VAL A 29 -15.77 -11.52 11.74
CA VAL A 29 -16.96 -11.54 10.89
C VAL A 29 -16.61 -10.94 9.53
N PHE A 30 -16.84 -11.69 8.45
CA PHE A 30 -16.44 -11.28 7.10
C PHE A 30 -17.58 -11.46 6.09
N ASN A 31 -17.91 -10.41 5.36
CA ASN A 31 -18.85 -10.46 4.23
C ASN A 31 -18.18 -10.91 2.93
N LYS A 32 -16.91 -10.51 2.75
CA LYS A 32 -16.10 -10.88 1.59
C LYS A 32 -14.66 -11.13 2.01
N LEU A 33 -14.01 -12.02 1.29
CA LEU A 33 -12.56 -12.26 1.34
C LEU A 33 -12.04 -12.42 -0.09
N VAL A 34 -10.75 -12.22 -0.29
CA VAL A 34 -10.09 -12.48 -1.57
C VAL A 34 -9.05 -13.57 -1.39
N LEU A 35 -9.04 -14.55 -2.28
CA LEU A 35 -7.95 -15.50 -2.45
C LEU A 35 -7.02 -14.96 -3.54
N ARG A 36 -5.97 -14.25 -3.14
CA ARG A 36 -4.98 -13.69 -4.07
C ARG A 36 -4.01 -14.77 -4.52
N SER A 37 -3.78 -14.82 -5.82
CA SER A 37 -2.85 -15.76 -6.44
C SER A 37 -1.42 -15.25 -6.58
N GLY A 38 -1.06 -14.14 -5.94
CA GLY A 38 0.18 -13.39 -6.20
C GLY A 38 0.11 -12.43 -7.41
N SER A 39 -0.98 -12.45 -8.20
CA SER A 39 -1.20 -11.62 -9.39
C SER A 39 0.03 -11.51 -10.31
N GLN A 40 0.66 -10.34 -10.47
CA GLN A 40 1.88 -10.17 -11.30
C GLN A 40 3.12 -10.84 -10.72
N ASP A 41 3.14 -11.09 -9.41
CA ASP A 41 4.26 -11.68 -8.66
C ASP A 41 4.12 -13.20 -8.50
N TYR A 42 3.10 -13.83 -9.11
CA TYR A 42 2.80 -15.26 -8.89
C TYR A 42 3.91 -16.22 -9.32
N ASN A 43 4.71 -15.81 -10.31
CA ASN A 43 5.93 -16.49 -10.78
C ASN A 43 7.19 -15.69 -10.44
N GLY A 44 7.05 -14.66 -9.59
CA GLY A 44 8.11 -13.85 -9.05
C GLY A 44 8.53 -14.38 -7.68
N ALA A 45 8.65 -13.48 -6.69
CA ALA A 45 8.89 -13.85 -5.30
C ALA A 45 7.61 -14.34 -4.59
N PHE A 46 6.43 -14.13 -5.19
CA PHE A 46 5.07 -14.41 -4.67
C PHE A 46 4.63 -13.54 -3.48
N PHE A 47 5.55 -13.12 -2.62
CA PHE A 47 5.23 -12.45 -1.35
C PHE A 47 5.47 -10.93 -1.32
N ARG A 48 5.71 -10.24 -2.44
CA ARG A 48 5.98 -8.78 -2.42
C ARG A 48 4.80 -7.96 -1.84
N ASP A 49 3.57 -8.34 -2.18
CA ASP A 49 2.36 -7.76 -1.59
C ASP A 49 2.23 -8.03 -0.08
N ILE A 50 2.66 -9.21 0.35
CA ILE A 50 2.69 -9.58 1.77
C ILE A 50 3.74 -8.76 2.51
N LEU A 51 4.95 -8.68 1.96
CA LEU A 51 6.07 -7.95 2.55
C LEU A 51 5.67 -6.52 2.89
N GLY A 52 5.09 -5.78 1.94
CA GLY A 52 4.71 -4.40 2.20
C GLY A 52 3.56 -4.27 3.20
N SER A 53 2.56 -5.15 3.15
CA SER A 53 1.46 -5.14 4.13
C SER A 53 1.97 -5.45 5.55
N GLU A 54 2.82 -6.48 5.70
CA GLU A 54 3.45 -6.88 6.97
C GLU A 54 4.36 -5.81 7.57
N LEU A 55 5.08 -5.07 6.73
CA LEU A 55 5.93 -3.97 7.19
C LEU A 55 5.08 -2.78 7.68
N MET A 56 3.99 -2.47 6.97
CA MET A 56 3.10 -1.36 7.31
C MET A 56 2.05 -1.70 8.37
N GLU A 57 1.91 -2.98 8.75
CA GLU A 57 0.98 -3.44 9.78
C GLU A 57 1.08 -2.69 11.13
N PRO A 58 2.26 -2.28 11.64
CA PRO A 58 2.36 -1.46 12.85
C PRO A 58 2.00 0.01 12.66
N SER A 59 1.79 0.47 11.42
CA SER A 59 1.45 1.87 11.13
C SER A 59 0.11 2.24 11.76
N THR A 60 0.06 3.39 12.42
CA THR A 60 -1.18 3.93 12.99
C THR A 60 -1.86 4.94 12.07
N THR A 61 -1.33 5.15 10.86
CA THR A 61 -1.79 6.21 9.93
C THR A 61 -2.26 5.66 8.59
N VAL A 62 -1.77 4.50 8.15
CA VAL A 62 -2.13 3.90 6.86
C VAL A 62 -2.75 2.55 7.11
N GLU A 63 -3.91 2.30 6.50
CA GLU A 63 -4.56 1.01 6.61
C GLU A 63 -3.88 -0.03 5.71
N VAL A 64 -3.87 -1.30 6.14
CA VAL A 64 -3.40 -2.44 5.34
C VAL A 64 -4.38 -3.60 5.44
N GLN A 65 -4.36 -4.47 4.43
CA GLN A 65 -5.13 -5.71 4.46
C GLN A 65 -4.42 -6.74 5.35
N ALA A 66 -5.15 -7.38 6.26
CA ALA A 66 -4.71 -8.64 6.82
C ALA A 66 -4.58 -9.68 5.71
N TYR A 67 -3.70 -10.65 5.94
CA TYR A 67 -3.55 -11.80 5.09
C TYR A 67 -3.31 -13.07 5.88
N LYS A 68 -3.54 -14.21 5.21
CA LYS A 68 -3.12 -15.53 5.65
C LYS A 68 -2.79 -16.37 4.42
N SER A 69 -1.53 -16.77 4.30
CA SER A 69 -1.12 -17.72 3.27
C SER A 69 -1.70 -19.11 3.55
N ILE A 70 -2.25 -19.74 2.51
CA ILE A 70 -2.97 -21.01 2.55
C ILE A 70 -2.58 -21.90 1.37
N ILE A 71 -2.88 -23.18 1.49
CA ILE A 71 -2.89 -24.12 0.37
C ILE A 71 -4.33 -24.28 -0.09
N LEU A 72 -4.60 -23.94 -1.35
CA LEU A 72 -5.93 -24.03 -1.92
C LEU A 72 -6.18 -25.40 -2.54
N TYR A 73 -7.33 -25.99 -2.21
CA TYR A 73 -7.88 -27.15 -2.91
C TYR A 73 -9.26 -26.80 -3.48
N ILE A 74 -9.50 -27.14 -4.76
CA ILE A 74 -10.82 -27.00 -5.39
C ILE A 74 -11.22 -28.38 -5.91
N ASN A 75 -12.37 -28.89 -5.44
CA ASN A 75 -12.87 -30.23 -5.75
C ASN A 75 -11.83 -31.34 -5.49
N GLY A 76 -11.13 -31.24 -4.35
CA GLY A 76 -10.09 -32.19 -3.94
C GLY A 76 -8.77 -32.10 -4.71
N ARG A 77 -8.64 -31.18 -5.67
CA ARG A 77 -7.41 -30.98 -6.45
C ARG A 77 -6.59 -29.85 -5.86
N TYR A 78 -5.27 -30.03 -5.79
CA TYR A 78 -4.33 -28.99 -5.37
C TYR A 78 -4.32 -27.84 -6.39
N TRP A 79 -4.40 -26.60 -5.90
CA TRP A 79 -4.35 -25.38 -6.70
C TRP A 79 -3.16 -24.49 -6.39
N GLY A 80 -2.34 -24.83 -5.40
CA GLY A 80 -1.20 -24.00 -5.05
C GLY A 80 -1.37 -23.20 -3.77
N ILE A 81 -0.35 -22.39 -3.51
CA ILE A 81 -0.30 -21.38 -2.45
C ILE A 81 -1.17 -20.19 -2.86
N TYR A 82 -2.00 -19.69 -1.95
CA TYR A 82 -2.81 -18.49 -2.13
C TYR A 82 -2.75 -17.67 -0.85
N ASP A 83 -3.02 -16.38 -0.93
CA ASP A 83 -3.25 -15.57 0.27
C ASP A 83 -4.73 -15.26 0.41
N ILE A 84 -5.34 -15.68 1.52
CA ILE A 84 -6.61 -15.09 1.95
C ILE A 84 -6.31 -13.67 2.39
N ARG A 85 -7.05 -12.69 1.90
CA ARG A 85 -6.97 -11.28 2.31
C ARG A 85 -8.34 -10.68 2.55
N GLU A 86 -8.35 -9.62 3.35
CA GLU A 86 -9.49 -8.70 3.41
C GLU A 86 -9.77 -8.12 2.03
N LYS A 87 -11.00 -7.75 1.72
CA LYS A 87 -11.33 -7.01 0.48
C LYS A 87 -11.39 -5.54 0.82
N VAL A 88 -10.60 -4.67 0.19
CA VAL A 88 -10.71 -3.21 0.37
C VAL A 88 -11.99 -2.70 -0.30
N ASP A 89 -13.08 -2.69 0.46
CA ASP A 89 -14.42 -2.25 0.06
C ASP A 89 -15.16 -1.58 1.24
N GLU A 90 -16.48 -1.41 1.13
CA GLU A 90 -17.30 -0.81 2.18
C GLU A 90 -17.24 -1.55 3.52
N TYR A 91 -17.06 -2.88 3.51
CA TYR A 91 -16.99 -3.68 4.72
C TYR A 91 -15.63 -3.56 5.40
N PHE A 92 -14.55 -3.37 4.61
CA PHE A 92 -13.24 -3.02 5.16
C PHE A 92 -13.31 -1.72 5.96
N VAL A 93 -13.90 -0.67 5.38
CA VAL A 93 -14.10 0.62 6.08
C VAL A 93 -14.99 0.44 7.31
N ALA A 94 -16.12 -0.24 7.17
CA ALA A 94 -17.05 -0.49 8.27
C ALA A 94 -16.37 -1.18 9.46
N THR A 95 -15.54 -2.18 9.17
CA THR A 95 -14.88 -3.00 10.19
C THR A 95 -13.70 -2.26 10.83
N HIS A 96 -12.79 -1.69 10.03
CA HIS A 96 -11.61 -0.98 10.54
C HIS A 96 -11.97 0.29 11.31
N PHE A 97 -13.03 0.99 10.90
CA PHE A 97 -13.44 2.25 11.57
C PHE A 97 -14.59 2.04 12.57
N ASN A 98 -15.09 0.81 12.71
CA ASN A 98 -16.23 0.47 13.55
C ASN A 98 -17.46 1.36 13.29
N VAL A 99 -17.89 1.39 12.02
CA VAL A 99 -18.98 2.22 11.49
C VAL A 99 -19.90 1.42 10.58
N GLU A 100 -21.09 1.94 10.31
CA GLU A 100 -21.99 1.34 9.31
C GLU A 100 -21.45 1.52 7.89
N LYS A 101 -21.56 0.48 7.06
CA LYS A 101 -21.03 0.49 5.68
C LYS A 101 -21.63 1.58 4.80
N GLU A 102 -22.86 1.99 5.05
CA GLU A 102 -23.56 3.06 4.33
C GLU A 102 -22.87 4.42 4.47
N THR A 103 -22.05 4.59 5.50
CA THR A 103 -21.27 5.82 5.72
C THR A 103 -19.94 5.83 4.94
N ALA A 104 -19.53 4.69 4.37
CA ALA A 104 -18.24 4.51 3.73
C ALA A 104 -18.19 5.12 2.32
N ASN A 105 -17.01 5.60 1.93
CA ASN A 105 -16.65 5.80 0.52
C ASN A 105 -15.31 5.13 0.26
N VAL A 106 -15.22 4.41 -0.85
CA VAL A 106 -13.99 3.75 -1.31
C VAL A 106 -13.78 4.10 -2.76
N VAL A 107 -12.77 4.93 -3.02
CA VAL A 107 -12.56 5.57 -4.32
C VAL A 107 -11.14 5.32 -4.78
N ARG A 108 -10.98 4.85 -6.00
CA ARG A 108 -9.69 4.62 -6.64
C ARG A 108 -9.16 5.90 -7.28
N ALA A 109 -7.83 6.01 -7.38
CA ALA A 109 -7.16 7.19 -7.92
C ALA A 109 -7.51 7.51 -9.39
N ASP A 110 -8.04 6.55 -10.15
CA ASP A 110 -8.54 6.72 -11.52
C ASP A 110 -10.03 7.07 -11.60
N SER A 111 -10.62 7.58 -10.52
CA SER A 111 -12.06 7.88 -10.41
C SER A 111 -12.97 6.65 -10.29
N SER A 112 -12.47 5.42 -10.24
CA SER A 112 -13.35 4.27 -10.05
C SER A 112 -13.94 4.25 -8.64
N VAL A 113 -15.27 4.23 -8.53
CA VAL A 113 -15.98 4.13 -7.24
C VAL A 113 -16.18 2.66 -6.93
N SER A 114 -15.50 2.17 -5.90
CA SER A 114 -15.78 0.83 -5.36
C SER A 114 -17.05 0.84 -4.51
N TYR A 115 -17.24 1.90 -3.70
CA TYR A 115 -18.48 2.13 -2.95
C TYR A 115 -18.65 3.62 -2.60
N GLY A 116 -19.89 4.05 -2.39
CA GLY A 116 -20.23 5.41 -1.95
C GLY A 116 -20.11 6.45 -3.07
N SER A 117 -19.47 7.57 -2.78
CA SER A 117 -19.33 8.74 -3.66
C SER A 117 -17.90 9.25 -3.74
N MET A 118 -17.45 9.55 -4.96
CA MET A 118 -16.16 10.23 -5.19
C MET A 118 -16.18 11.73 -4.90
N SER A 119 -17.36 12.33 -4.65
CA SER A 119 -17.50 13.80 -4.61
C SER A 119 -16.58 14.46 -3.57
N GLY A 120 -16.42 13.85 -2.40
CA GLY A 120 -15.58 14.39 -1.32
C GLY A 120 -14.11 14.49 -1.73
N ILE A 121 -13.50 13.37 -2.13
CA ILE A 121 -12.09 13.35 -2.54
C ILE A 121 -11.84 14.21 -3.79
N TYR A 122 -12.78 14.26 -4.74
CA TYR A 122 -12.68 15.13 -5.91
C TYR A 122 -12.69 16.62 -5.55
N LYS A 123 -13.47 17.03 -4.55
CA LYS A 123 -13.42 18.41 -4.05
C LYS A 123 -12.04 18.74 -3.49
N ILE A 124 -11.40 17.84 -2.74
CA ILE A 124 -10.05 18.02 -2.21
C ILE A 124 -9.03 18.18 -3.36
N ILE A 125 -9.05 17.24 -4.32
CA ILE A 125 -8.14 17.22 -5.47
C ILE A 125 -8.31 18.50 -6.31
N ASN A 126 -9.54 18.87 -6.66
CA ASN A 126 -9.84 20.05 -7.47
C ASN A 126 -9.50 21.35 -6.73
N TYR A 127 -9.76 21.41 -5.42
CA TYR A 127 -9.40 22.58 -4.60
C TYR A 127 -7.88 22.80 -4.61
N ALA A 128 -7.10 21.73 -4.40
CA ALA A 128 -5.64 21.77 -4.48
C ALA A 128 -5.14 22.22 -5.86
N GLY A 129 -5.84 21.86 -6.94
CA GLY A 129 -5.49 22.25 -8.31
C GLY A 129 -5.89 23.68 -8.72
N SER A 130 -6.88 24.26 -8.04
CA SER A 130 -7.46 25.57 -8.38
C SER A 130 -7.09 26.71 -7.43
N HIS A 131 -6.48 26.39 -6.29
CA HIS A 131 -6.08 27.35 -5.27
C HIS A 131 -4.57 27.26 -5.03
N ASP A 132 -3.96 28.37 -4.62
CA ASP A 132 -2.55 28.40 -4.27
C ASP A 132 -2.31 27.68 -2.93
N MET A 133 -1.76 26.46 -3.00
CA MET A 133 -1.46 25.65 -1.82
C MET A 133 -0.29 26.19 -0.99
N SER A 134 0.50 27.16 -1.49
CA SER A 134 1.53 27.81 -0.67
C SER A 134 0.91 28.62 0.49
N LEU A 135 -0.35 29.04 0.36
CA LEU A 135 -1.09 29.78 1.37
C LEU A 135 -1.63 28.85 2.47
N SER A 136 -1.37 29.20 3.73
CA SER A 136 -1.78 28.41 4.91
C SER A 136 -3.29 28.20 5.00
N SER A 137 -4.10 29.19 4.61
CA SER A 137 -5.57 29.07 4.61
C SER A 137 -6.09 28.00 3.66
N ASN A 138 -5.47 27.88 2.48
CA ASN A 138 -5.88 26.90 1.48
C ASN A 138 -5.38 25.50 1.87
N TYR A 139 -4.19 25.41 2.48
CA TYR A 139 -3.70 24.15 3.02
C TYR A 139 -4.56 23.64 4.18
N GLN A 140 -5.05 24.52 5.06
CA GLN A 140 -5.97 24.16 6.15
C GLN A 140 -7.24 23.48 5.62
N TYR A 141 -7.81 23.96 4.50
CA TYR A 141 -8.96 23.31 3.85
C TYR A 141 -8.69 21.82 3.53
N ILE A 142 -7.46 21.49 3.13
CA ILE A 142 -7.03 20.11 2.87
C ILE A 142 -6.92 19.33 4.18
N LEU A 143 -6.27 19.90 5.20
CA LEU A 143 -6.06 19.27 6.52
C LEU A 143 -7.37 18.90 7.22
N ASP A 144 -8.43 19.66 6.98
CA ASP A 144 -9.76 19.38 7.53
C ASP A 144 -10.44 18.16 6.89
N ARG A 145 -9.97 17.70 5.72
CA ARG A 145 -10.68 16.72 4.87
C ARG A 145 -9.83 15.52 4.45
N LEU A 146 -8.51 15.63 4.55
CA LEU A 146 -7.55 14.58 4.27
C LEU A 146 -6.69 14.39 5.52
N ASP A 147 -6.59 13.17 5.99
CA ASP A 147 -5.56 12.83 6.98
C ASP A 147 -4.20 12.94 6.28
N ILE A 148 -3.49 14.03 6.58
CA ILE A 148 -2.25 14.35 5.90
C ILE A 148 -1.12 13.39 6.27
N ASN A 149 -1.13 12.83 7.48
CA ASN A 149 -0.13 11.86 7.89
C ASN A 149 -0.38 10.52 7.19
N SER A 150 -1.64 10.08 7.10
CA SER A 150 -2.03 8.92 6.29
C SER A 150 -1.60 9.08 4.83
N TYR A 151 -1.85 10.26 4.25
CA TYR A 151 -1.46 10.55 2.87
C TYR A 151 0.06 10.52 2.67
N ILE A 152 0.81 11.19 3.54
CA ILE A 152 2.27 11.26 3.45
C ILE A 152 2.88 9.87 3.66
N ASP A 153 2.48 9.13 4.68
CA ASP A 153 3.05 7.82 4.99
C ASP A 153 2.78 6.79 3.89
N PHE A 154 1.61 6.86 3.26
CA PHE A 154 1.33 6.08 2.06
C PHE A 154 2.34 6.41 0.95
N TRP A 155 2.57 7.69 0.65
CA TRP A 155 3.53 8.07 -0.39
C TRP A 155 4.98 7.81 0.00
N VAL A 156 5.34 7.81 1.29
CA VAL A 156 6.64 7.35 1.77
C VAL A 156 6.80 5.85 1.51
N ALA A 157 5.78 5.05 1.85
CA ALA A 157 5.76 3.61 1.57
C ALA A 157 5.88 3.33 0.06
N GLU A 158 5.13 4.06 -0.78
CA GLU A 158 5.23 3.94 -2.24
C GLU A 158 6.59 4.39 -2.78
N THR A 159 7.19 5.42 -2.19
CA THR A 159 8.52 5.90 -2.56
C THR A 159 9.58 4.86 -2.20
N TYR A 160 9.48 4.21 -1.03
CA TYR A 160 10.40 3.14 -0.65
C TYR A 160 10.22 1.93 -1.55
N SER A 161 8.98 1.42 -1.66
CA SER A 161 8.64 0.18 -2.39
C SER A 161 8.84 0.32 -3.90
N THR A 162 8.72 1.52 -4.45
CA THR A 162 8.73 1.78 -5.89
C THR A 162 7.62 1.07 -6.68
N ASN A 163 6.46 0.76 -6.08
CA ASN A 163 5.13 1.17 -6.57
C ASN A 163 4.86 1.45 -8.06
N ASN A 164 4.98 0.54 -9.02
CA ASN A 164 4.76 0.91 -10.42
C ASN A 164 3.31 0.77 -10.90
N ASP A 165 2.47 0.05 -10.15
CA ASP A 165 1.04 -0.09 -10.43
C ASP A 165 0.18 0.78 -9.51
N ILE A 166 0.24 2.09 -9.73
CA ILE A 166 -0.44 3.08 -8.87
C ILE A 166 -1.94 3.22 -9.15
N ILE A 167 -2.49 2.52 -10.15
CA ILE A 167 -3.91 2.69 -10.46
C ILE A 167 -4.76 2.22 -9.28
N ASN A 168 -4.27 1.27 -8.50
CA ASN A 168 -4.99 0.70 -7.37
C ASN A 168 -4.91 1.52 -6.07
N THR A 169 -4.23 2.67 -6.05
CA THR A 169 -4.32 3.60 -4.91
C THR A 169 -5.77 3.91 -4.54
N ARG A 170 -6.14 3.69 -3.27
CA ARG A 170 -7.49 3.96 -2.74
C ARG A 170 -7.48 5.09 -1.73
N TYR A 171 -8.50 5.94 -1.84
CA TYR A 171 -8.94 6.86 -0.80
C TYR A 171 -10.15 6.26 -0.13
N ILE A 172 -10.09 6.12 1.19
CA ILE A 172 -11.20 5.61 2.00
C ILE A 172 -11.61 6.63 3.05
N ASN A 173 -12.89 6.70 3.36
CA ASN A 173 -13.38 7.39 4.55
C ASN A 173 -14.72 6.82 5.01
N SER A 174 -15.14 7.22 6.21
CA SER A 174 -16.53 7.18 6.63
C SER A 174 -16.95 8.58 7.04
N SER A 175 -18.18 9.00 6.68
CA SER A 175 -18.70 10.34 7.03
C SER A 175 -18.83 10.59 8.53
N VAL A 176 -18.78 9.54 9.36
CA VAL A 176 -18.93 9.62 10.82
C VAL A 176 -17.66 9.24 11.59
N TYR A 177 -16.55 8.93 10.90
CA TYR A 177 -15.26 8.61 11.50
C TYR A 177 -14.24 9.72 11.22
N ASP A 178 -13.46 10.12 12.24
CA ASP A 178 -12.39 11.12 12.13
C ASP A 178 -12.80 12.37 11.33
N ASN A 179 -14.00 12.91 11.63
CA ASN A 179 -14.61 14.06 10.95
C ASN A 179 -14.76 13.92 9.42
N GLY A 180 -14.86 12.69 8.92
CA GLY A 180 -15.02 12.42 7.49
C GLY A 180 -13.72 12.49 6.68
N LYS A 181 -12.55 12.56 7.34
CA LYS A 181 -11.27 12.67 6.65
C LYS A 181 -10.96 11.42 5.82
N TYR A 182 -10.43 11.64 4.63
CA TYR A 182 -9.90 10.57 3.79
C TYR A 182 -8.56 10.06 4.32
N LYS A 183 -8.41 8.74 4.32
CA LYS A 183 -7.19 7.99 4.63
C LYS A 183 -6.80 7.12 3.45
N MET A 184 -5.55 6.66 3.46
CA MET A 184 -4.98 5.80 2.43
C MET A 184 -4.94 4.34 2.89
N VAL A 185 -4.94 3.44 1.91
CA VAL A 185 -4.71 1.99 2.13
C VAL A 185 -3.50 1.58 1.32
N PHE A 186 -2.53 0.91 1.95
CA PHE A 186 -1.32 0.42 1.29
C PHE A 186 -1.45 -1.08 1.00
N TYR A 187 -1.62 -1.41 -0.28
CA TYR A 187 -1.83 -2.79 -0.76
C TYR A 187 -1.58 -2.88 -2.28
N ASP A 188 -1.61 -4.10 -2.83
CA ASP A 188 -1.47 -4.37 -4.26
C ASP A 188 -0.05 -4.09 -4.78
N LEU A 189 0.92 -4.70 -4.11
CA LEU A 189 2.36 -4.43 -4.32
C LEU A 189 3.08 -5.51 -5.13
N ASP A 190 2.33 -6.29 -5.92
CA ASP A 190 2.90 -7.30 -6.82
C ASP A 190 3.68 -6.70 -8.01
N PHE A 191 3.62 -5.36 -8.18
CA PHE A 191 4.48 -4.60 -9.09
C PHE A 191 5.37 -3.57 -8.38
N ALA A 192 5.88 -3.94 -7.20
CA ALA A 192 6.83 -3.17 -6.39
C ALA A 192 8.13 -3.95 -6.09
N PHE A 193 9.09 -3.30 -5.43
CA PHE A 193 10.34 -3.87 -4.91
C PHE A 193 11.32 -4.44 -5.94
N TYR A 194 11.34 -3.92 -7.17
CA TYR A 194 12.32 -4.33 -8.19
C TYR A 194 13.10 -3.18 -8.85
N ARG A 195 12.64 -1.92 -8.77
CA ARG A 195 13.33 -0.76 -9.36
C ARG A 195 14.03 0.10 -8.31
N TYR A 196 15.06 -0.44 -7.67
CA TYR A 196 15.75 0.24 -6.55
C TYR A 196 16.30 1.65 -6.90
N ALA A 197 16.62 1.91 -8.16
CA ALA A 197 17.15 3.21 -8.62
C ALA A 197 16.09 4.18 -9.14
N ARG A 198 14.81 3.77 -9.25
CA ARG A 198 13.75 4.64 -9.77
C ARG A 198 13.58 5.86 -8.87
N ASN A 199 13.62 7.06 -9.46
CA ASN A 199 13.31 8.27 -8.73
C ASN A 199 11.80 8.41 -8.59
N TYR A 200 11.27 7.91 -7.47
CA TYR A 200 9.84 7.90 -7.23
C TYR A 200 9.28 9.28 -6.91
N TYR A 201 10.10 10.20 -6.39
CA TYR A 201 9.71 11.60 -6.22
C TYR A 201 9.32 12.23 -7.56
N ALA A 202 10.18 12.09 -8.58
CA ALA A 202 9.88 12.57 -9.92
C ALA A 202 8.61 11.92 -10.50
N PHE A 203 8.38 10.65 -10.19
CA PHE A 203 7.19 9.92 -10.62
C PHE A 203 5.90 10.46 -9.97
N MET A 204 5.87 10.63 -8.64
CA MET A 204 4.65 11.05 -7.92
C MET A 204 4.27 12.53 -8.13
N ILE A 205 5.17 13.34 -8.70
CA ILE A 205 4.91 14.74 -9.07
C ILE A 205 4.96 15.01 -10.57
N ASP A 206 4.94 13.99 -11.44
CA ASP A 206 4.97 14.18 -12.89
C ASP A 206 3.69 14.91 -13.37
N PRO A 207 3.78 16.11 -13.97
CA PRO A 207 2.61 16.82 -14.49
C PRO A 207 1.88 16.07 -15.61
N ALA A 208 2.54 15.14 -16.31
CA ALA A 208 1.91 14.27 -17.30
C ALA A 208 1.11 13.13 -16.68
N GLY A 209 1.19 12.93 -15.36
CA GLY A 209 0.54 11.84 -14.64
C GLY A 209 1.45 10.60 -14.51
N MET A 210 1.13 9.75 -13.54
CA MET A 210 1.87 8.52 -13.26
C MET A 210 1.45 7.39 -14.21
N SER A 211 2.46 6.58 -14.56
CA SER A 211 2.40 5.41 -15.45
C SER A 211 1.86 5.72 -16.84
N ASP A 212 1.71 4.70 -17.67
CA ASP A 212 1.08 4.81 -18.99
C ASP A 212 -0.42 5.14 -18.88
N LEU A 213 -1.02 4.93 -17.69
CA LEU A 213 -2.43 5.20 -17.40
C LEU A 213 -2.67 6.67 -17.01
N LYS A 214 -1.61 7.49 -16.90
CA LYS A 214 -1.69 8.94 -16.64
C LYS A 214 -2.50 9.29 -15.39
N VAL A 215 -2.35 8.49 -14.33
CA VAL A 215 -3.04 8.75 -13.06
C VAL A 215 -2.58 10.10 -12.51
N SER A 216 -3.56 10.93 -12.15
CA SER A 216 -3.32 12.32 -11.81
C SER A 216 -2.40 12.47 -10.58
N THR A 217 -1.38 13.30 -10.73
CA THR A 217 -0.47 13.74 -9.65
C THR A 217 -0.90 15.08 -9.05
N MET A 218 -2.06 15.62 -9.47
CA MET A 218 -2.44 17.00 -9.18
C MET A 218 -2.45 17.34 -7.68
N LEU A 219 -2.92 16.42 -6.84
CA LEU A 219 -2.94 16.61 -5.40
C LEU A 219 -1.50 16.75 -4.86
N MET A 220 -0.66 15.73 -5.07
CA MET A 220 0.73 15.73 -4.58
C MET A 220 1.54 16.92 -5.11
N ARG A 221 1.46 17.22 -6.42
CA ARG A 221 2.17 18.35 -7.03
C ARG A 221 1.84 19.69 -6.40
N ASN A 222 0.57 19.92 -6.07
CA ASN A 222 0.15 21.18 -5.48
C ASN A 222 0.46 21.22 -3.97
N LEU A 223 0.29 20.11 -3.24
CA LEU A 223 0.69 20.04 -1.83
C LEU A 223 2.20 20.27 -1.64
N MET A 224 3.03 19.79 -2.57
CA MET A 224 4.48 20.02 -2.56
C MET A 224 4.91 21.48 -2.73
N LYS A 225 3.98 22.41 -3.02
CA LYS A 225 4.22 23.87 -3.01
C LYS A 225 4.11 24.48 -1.61
N ASN A 226 3.51 23.77 -0.66
CA ASN A 226 3.34 24.23 0.72
C ASN A 226 4.57 23.88 1.56
N ALA A 227 5.18 24.88 2.21
CA ALA A 227 6.37 24.68 3.02
C ALA A 227 6.13 23.73 4.21
N THR A 228 4.97 23.86 4.88
CA THR A 228 4.57 22.97 5.99
C THR A 228 4.44 21.54 5.50
N PHE A 229 3.69 21.30 4.41
CA PHE A 229 3.57 19.95 3.84
C PHE A 229 4.92 19.32 3.51
N ARG A 230 5.84 20.07 2.88
CA ARG A 230 7.19 19.60 2.58
C ARG A 230 7.96 19.21 3.85
N SER A 231 7.91 20.05 4.88
CA SER A 231 8.57 19.76 6.16
C SER A 231 7.98 18.53 6.86
N THR A 232 6.64 18.40 6.88
CA THR A 232 5.95 17.23 7.42
C THR A 232 6.31 15.97 6.63
N PHE A 233 6.43 16.04 5.30
CA PHE A 233 6.85 14.91 4.48
C PHE A 233 8.23 14.40 4.88
N VAL A 234 9.21 15.31 5.01
CA VAL A 234 10.58 14.95 5.42
C VAL A 234 10.59 14.34 6.82
N GLN A 235 9.81 14.89 7.75
CA GLN A 235 9.73 14.36 9.12
C GLN A 235 9.08 12.97 9.17
N ARG A 236 7.96 12.77 8.46
CA ARG A 236 7.31 11.45 8.38
C ARG A 236 8.18 10.44 7.66
N LEU A 237 8.91 10.84 6.62
CA LEU A 237 9.90 9.99 5.95
C LEU A 237 10.96 9.51 6.93
N LYS A 238 11.53 10.40 7.75
CA LYS A 238 12.50 10.02 8.79
C LYS A 238 11.90 8.98 9.74
N THR A 239 10.75 9.27 10.34
CA THR A 239 10.06 8.34 11.27
C THR A 239 9.80 6.98 10.62
N ASN A 240 9.30 6.98 9.38
CA ASN A 240 9.03 5.75 8.64
C ASN A 240 10.30 4.95 8.35
N MET A 241 11.42 5.62 8.03
CA MET A 241 12.70 4.97 7.83
C MET A 241 13.28 4.41 9.13
N GLU A 242 13.08 5.07 10.27
CA GLU A 242 13.52 4.57 11.59
C GLU A 242 12.70 3.34 12.00
N GLU A 243 11.37 3.41 11.89
CA GLU A 243 10.46 2.46 12.52
C GLU A 243 10.06 1.29 11.62
N ILE A 244 9.89 1.53 10.32
CA ILE A 244 9.28 0.57 9.39
C ILE A 244 10.27 0.11 8.32
N TRP A 245 10.83 1.06 7.58
CA TRP A 245 11.54 0.81 6.32
C TRP A 245 13.06 0.74 6.46
N ASN A 246 13.61 0.70 7.68
CA ASN A 246 15.04 0.44 7.85
C ASN A 246 15.40 -0.94 7.27
N GLN A 247 16.64 -1.05 6.79
CA GLN A 247 17.12 -2.24 6.10
C GLN A 247 16.99 -3.51 6.96
N ALA A 248 17.25 -3.43 8.27
CA ALA A 248 17.19 -4.60 9.15
C ALA A 248 15.76 -5.15 9.26
N ASN A 249 14.75 -4.29 9.42
CA ASN A 249 13.35 -4.67 9.48
C ASN A 249 12.89 -5.33 8.18
N VAL A 250 13.21 -4.70 7.04
CA VAL A 250 12.79 -5.19 5.73
C VAL A 250 13.48 -6.51 5.39
N SER A 251 14.79 -6.62 5.62
CA SER A 251 15.55 -7.86 5.42
C SER A 251 15.04 -8.99 6.32
N SER A 252 14.82 -8.71 7.61
CA SER A 252 14.27 -9.72 8.54
C SER A 252 12.89 -10.21 8.10
N LYS A 253 12.04 -9.31 7.56
CA LYS A 253 10.72 -9.69 7.08
C LYS A 253 10.77 -10.53 5.80
N ILE A 254 11.72 -10.25 4.91
CA ILE A 254 11.97 -11.09 3.72
C ILE A 254 12.34 -12.51 4.13
N GLU A 255 13.30 -12.69 5.05
CA GLU A 255 13.72 -14.03 5.46
C GLU A 255 12.59 -14.80 6.17
N MET A 256 11.80 -14.13 7.00
CA MET A 256 10.61 -14.75 7.62
C MET A 256 9.61 -15.26 6.58
N LEU A 257 9.33 -14.47 5.53
CA LEU A 257 8.41 -14.86 4.47
C LEU A 257 8.99 -15.97 3.58
N TYR A 258 10.29 -15.89 3.28
CA TYR A 258 11.02 -16.92 2.55
C TYR A 258 10.92 -18.28 3.26
N GLU A 259 11.32 -18.34 4.54
CA GLU A 259 11.29 -19.57 5.34
C GLU A 259 9.87 -20.15 5.44
N LYS A 260 8.86 -19.29 5.57
CA LYS A 260 7.45 -19.70 5.64
C LYS A 260 6.96 -20.34 4.33
N MET A 261 7.41 -19.84 3.18
CA MET A 261 6.91 -20.28 1.87
C MET A 261 7.73 -21.42 1.26
N GLN A 262 9.04 -21.45 1.51
CA GLN A 262 9.99 -22.37 0.90
C GLN A 262 9.51 -23.84 0.82
N PRO A 263 8.91 -24.43 1.88
CA PRO A 263 8.52 -25.83 1.84
C PRO A 263 7.44 -26.17 0.79
N GLU A 264 6.58 -25.21 0.44
CA GLU A 264 5.44 -25.45 -0.47
C GLU A 264 5.71 -24.94 -1.89
N MET A 265 6.68 -24.04 -2.09
CA MET A 265 6.99 -23.45 -3.40
C MET A 265 7.24 -24.50 -4.50
N PRO A 266 7.99 -25.61 -4.29
CA PRO A 266 8.16 -26.63 -5.32
C PRO A 266 6.85 -27.24 -5.82
N ARG A 267 5.87 -27.46 -4.93
CA ARG A 267 4.55 -27.98 -5.31
C ARG A 267 3.71 -26.94 -6.03
N ASP A 268 3.72 -25.68 -5.58
CA ASP A 268 3.05 -24.59 -6.27
C ASP A 268 3.55 -24.44 -7.70
N HIS A 269 4.88 -24.40 -7.85
CA HIS A 269 5.57 -24.26 -9.12
C HIS A 269 5.27 -25.44 -10.06
N ALA A 270 5.35 -26.68 -9.56
CA ALA A 270 4.98 -27.87 -10.34
C ALA A 270 3.52 -27.86 -10.82
N ARG A 271 2.60 -27.25 -10.05
CA ARG A 271 1.18 -27.16 -10.42
C ARG A 271 0.93 -26.13 -11.53
N TRP A 272 1.77 -25.11 -11.64
CA TRP A 272 1.62 -23.99 -12.55
C TRP A 272 2.69 -23.94 -13.65
N ASP A 273 3.46 -25.02 -13.80
CA ASP A 273 4.52 -25.19 -14.79
C ASP A 273 5.61 -24.10 -14.71
N ILE A 274 5.98 -23.70 -13.48
CA ILE A 274 7.01 -22.69 -13.18
C ILE A 274 8.28 -23.42 -12.72
N PRO A 275 9.48 -23.11 -13.23
CA PRO A 275 10.73 -23.64 -12.68
C PRO A 275 10.99 -23.16 -11.24
N THR A 276 11.43 -24.02 -10.32
CA THR A 276 11.71 -23.63 -8.92
C THR A 276 12.93 -22.70 -8.77
N SER A 277 13.91 -22.82 -9.66
CA SER A 277 15.08 -21.92 -9.70
C SER A 277 14.70 -20.45 -9.84
N ASP A 278 13.58 -20.18 -10.52
CA ASP A 278 13.12 -18.82 -10.80
C ASP A 278 12.69 -18.11 -9.51
N TRP A 279 12.17 -18.85 -8.52
CA TRP A 279 11.77 -18.27 -7.24
C TRP A 279 12.95 -17.79 -6.41
N GLU A 280 13.99 -18.62 -6.25
CA GLU A 280 15.18 -18.27 -5.48
C GLU A 280 15.88 -17.03 -6.07
N GLU A 281 15.99 -16.97 -7.41
CA GLU A 281 16.54 -15.81 -8.10
C GLU A 281 15.71 -14.53 -7.85
N GLU A 282 14.38 -14.64 -7.82
CA GLU A 282 13.48 -13.52 -7.55
C GLU A 282 13.56 -13.03 -6.11
N VAL A 283 13.76 -13.95 -5.15
CA VAL A 283 14.03 -13.60 -3.75
C VAL A 283 15.39 -12.91 -3.62
N ASP A 284 16.42 -13.36 -4.34
CA ASP A 284 17.73 -12.71 -4.35
C ASP A 284 17.69 -11.31 -4.97
N LYS A 285 16.89 -11.09 -6.02
CA LYS A 285 16.62 -9.75 -6.56
C LYS A 285 15.96 -8.85 -5.51
N LEU A 286 15.04 -9.39 -4.73
CA LEU A 286 14.37 -8.67 -3.65
C LEU A 286 15.34 -8.33 -2.50
N ARG A 287 16.21 -9.27 -2.10
CA ARG A 287 17.31 -9.01 -1.13
C ARG A 287 18.24 -7.90 -1.64
N ASN A 288 18.64 -7.96 -2.92
CA ASN A 288 19.47 -6.93 -3.52
C ASN A 288 18.78 -5.57 -3.58
N PHE A 289 17.47 -5.53 -3.88
CA PHE A 289 16.69 -4.29 -3.81
C PHE A 289 16.86 -3.61 -2.45
N VAL A 290 16.63 -4.35 -1.36
CA VAL A 290 16.71 -3.83 0.01
C VAL A 290 18.12 -3.41 0.38
N ALA A 291 19.14 -4.17 -0.04
CA ALA A 291 20.54 -3.88 0.24
C ALA A 291 21.01 -2.52 -0.29
N VAL A 292 20.39 -2.00 -1.36
CA VAL A 292 20.80 -0.73 -1.99
C VAL A 292 19.73 0.37 -1.91
N ARG A 293 18.46 0.03 -1.61
CA ARG A 293 17.35 0.98 -1.77
C ARG A 293 17.50 2.22 -0.90
N THR A 294 17.91 2.07 0.36
CA THR A 294 18.06 3.18 1.31
C THR A 294 19.00 4.25 0.76
N GLN A 295 20.16 3.86 0.22
CA GLN A 295 21.13 4.81 -0.33
C GLN A 295 20.55 5.59 -1.52
N TYR A 296 19.86 4.92 -2.45
CA TYR A 296 19.19 5.60 -3.56
C TYR A 296 18.10 6.54 -3.09
N LEU A 297 17.25 6.09 -2.14
CA LEU A 297 16.18 6.90 -1.58
C LEU A 297 16.71 8.15 -0.88
N MET A 298 17.78 8.03 -0.09
CA MET A 298 18.43 9.13 0.61
C MET A 298 19.01 10.17 -0.35
N ASN A 299 19.72 9.72 -1.39
CA ASN A 299 20.25 10.61 -2.44
C ASN A 299 19.12 11.33 -3.20
N GLN A 300 18.06 10.61 -3.54
CA GLN A 300 16.88 11.18 -4.21
C GLN A 300 16.16 12.19 -3.31
N THR A 301 16.03 11.89 -2.01
CA THR A 301 15.40 12.76 -1.00
C THR A 301 16.15 14.07 -0.86
N LYS A 302 17.47 14.01 -0.67
CA LYS A 302 18.33 15.21 -0.57
C LYS A 302 18.16 16.12 -1.77
N SER A 303 18.21 15.55 -2.97
CA SER A 303 18.05 16.27 -4.24
C SER A 303 16.66 16.87 -4.38
N PHE A 304 15.61 16.08 -4.15
CA PHE A 304 14.22 16.50 -4.33
C PHE A 304 13.78 17.62 -3.36
N PHE A 305 14.20 17.51 -2.09
CA PHE A 305 13.88 18.52 -1.09
C PHE A 305 14.86 19.70 -1.08
N ASN A 306 15.93 19.64 -1.88
CA ASN A 306 17.01 20.62 -1.93
C ASN A 306 17.62 20.86 -0.54
N LEU A 307 17.89 19.78 0.19
CA LEU A 307 18.49 19.84 1.52
C LEU A 307 20.00 20.09 1.39
N SER A 308 20.52 21.03 2.18
CA SER A 308 21.96 21.21 2.32
C SER A 308 22.61 19.98 2.96
N ASP A 309 23.94 19.84 2.82
CA ASP A 309 24.69 18.76 3.48
C ASP A 309 24.57 18.77 5.00
N ALA A 310 24.33 19.94 5.60
CA ALA A 310 24.14 20.08 7.04
C ALA A 310 22.75 19.59 7.46
N GLU A 311 21.68 20.11 6.84
CA GLU A 311 20.29 19.70 7.11
C GLU A 311 20.10 18.21 6.83
N PHE A 312 20.66 17.70 5.73
CA PHE A 312 20.54 16.30 5.38
C PHE A 312 21.21 15.39 6.43
N ARG A 313 22.39 15.74 6.93
CA ARG A 313 23.06 14.99 7.99
C ARG A 313 22.36 15.10 9.33
N GLU A 314 21.79 16.25 9.64
CA GLU A 314 21.01 16.46 10.87
C GLU A 314 19.76 15.56 10.89
N ILE A 315 19.05 15.45 9.75
CA ILE A 315 17.79 14.72 9.67
C ILE A 315 18.01 13.22 9.41
N PHE A 316 18.93 12.86 8.51
CA PHE A 316 19.08 11.49 7.99
C PHE A 316 20.47 10.89 8.22
N GLY A 317 21.31 11.49 9.09
CA GLY A 317 22.70 11.07 9.28
C GLY A 317 22.90 9.60 9.68
N GLU A 318 21.89 8.97 10.27
CA GLU A 318 21.88 7.54 10.64
C GLU A 318 21.66 6.58 9.45
N PHE A 319 21.21 7.09 8.30
CA PHE A 319 20.94 6.32 7.08
C PHE A 319 22.03 6.47 6.01
N ILE A 320 23.12 7.18 6.32
CA ILE A 320 24.22 7.50 5.38
C ILE A 320 25.34 6.48 5.47
#